data_AF-X6NNT3-F1
#
_entry.id   AF-X6NNT3-F1
#
_cell.length_a   1.000
_cell.length_b   1.000
_cell.length_c   1.000
_cell.angle_alpha   90.00
_cell.angle_beta   90.00
_cell.angle_gamma   90.00
#
_symmetry.space_group_name_H-M   'P 1'
#
loop_
_entity.id
_entity.type
_entity.pdbx_description
1 polymer ?
#
loop_
_entity_poly.entity_id
_entity_poly.type
_entity_poly.pdbx_seq_one_letter_code
_entity_poly.pdbx_strand_id
1 'polypeptide(L)'
;MDPTNFMPNPFYWQGNEEDLFAPYQFAFIADGSYQYLTSMYVRKLLAAKFLNSPHGLPGNDDYGTMSGWAVFGYLGFYPRAGDGMYILGSPLFSNVTIHRQRGDIHILAYNNSLENMFVKLFKVNGIAQTLPFFNIKDVVNGGTLEFWMTDIHS
;
A
#
# COMPACT_ATOMS: atom_id res chain seq x y z
N MET A 1 5.08 -24.67 4.54
CA MET A 1 4.79 -24.12 3.20
C MET A 1 6.11 -23.76 2.56
N ASP A 2 6.27 -24.00 1.27
CA ASP A 2 7.47 -23.63 0.52
C ASP A 2 7.62 -22.09 0.52
N PRO A 3 8.72 -21.54 1.06
CA PRO A 3 8.98 -20.10 1.09
C PRO A 3 9.36 -19.52 -0.29
N THR A 4 9.06 -20.21 -1.38
CA THR A 4 9.23 -19.69 -2.74
C THR A 4 7.90 -19.60 -3.51
N ASN A 5 6.84 -20.23 -3.00
CA ASN A 5 5.52 -20.24 -3.65
C ASN A 5 4.55 -19.28 -2.94
N PHE A 6 4.86 -17.98 -3.01
CA PHE A 6 4.21 -16.92 -2.24
C PHE A 6 3.11 -16.15 -2.97
N MET A 7 2.88 -16.42 -4.26
CA MET A 7 1.88 -15.69 -5.03
C MET A 7 0.48 -16.27 -4.79
N PRO A 8 -0.56 -15.42 -4.70
CA PRO A 8 -1.91 -15.83 -4.26
C PRO A 8 -2.53 -16.97 -5.06
N ASN A 9 -2.02 -17.24 -6.27
CA ASN A 9 -2.46 -18.29 -7.18
C ASN A 9 -1.47 -18.30 -8.37
N PRO A 10 -1.21 -19.41 -9.08
CA PRO A 10 -0.54 -19.39 -10.40
C PRO A 10 -1.17 -18.43 -11.43
N PHE A 11 -2.40 -17.95 -11.22
CA PHE A 11 -3.08 -17.03 -12.14
C PHE A 11 -2.85 -15.54 -11.87
N TYR A 12 -2.19 -15.13 -10.79
CA TYR A 12 -1.87 -13.72 -10.55
C TYR A 12 -0.58 -13.30 -11.25
N TRP A 13 -0.63 -12.23 -12.04
CA TRP A 13 0.51 -11.68 -12.75
C TRP A 13 0.69 -10.18 -12.49
N GLN A 14 1.63 -9.85 -11.60
CA GLN A 14 1.97 -8.46 -11.24
C GLN A 14 2.33 -7.54 -12.43
N GLY A 15 2.84 -8.11 -13.53
CA GLY A 15 3.23 -7.35 -14.72
C GLY A 15 2.09 -7.12 -15.71
N ASN A 16 0.85 -7.46 -15.34
CA ASN A 16 -0.34 -7.29 -16.16
C ASN A 16 -1.31 -6.31 -15.48
N GLU A 17 -1.76 -5.28 -16.20
CA GLU A 17 -2.47 -4.14 -15.63
C GLU A 17 -3.81 -4.51 -14.97
N GLU A 18 -4.51 -5.51 -15.50
CA GLU A 18 -5.79 -5.99 -14.94
C GLU A 18 -5.63 -6.57 -13.52
N ASP A 19 -4.44 -7.03 -13.15
CA ASP A 19 -4.15 -7.65 -11.85
C ASP A 19 -3.70 -6.63 -10.80
N LEU A 20 -3.33 -5.41 -11.19
CA LEU A 20 -2.76 -4.42 -10.26
C LEU A 20 -3.69 -4.04 -9.11
N PHE A 21 -5.01 -4.09 -9.33
CA PHE A 21 -6.01 -3.77 -8.31
C PHE A 21 -6.33 -4.95 -7.38
N ALA A 22 -6.11 -6.19 -7.81
CA ALA A 22 -6.50 -7.39 -7.06
C ALA A 22 -5.99 -7.44 -5.61
N PRO A 23 -4.71 -7.13 -5.29
CA PRO A 23 -4.26 -7.17 -3.89
C PRO A 23 -4.96 -6.13 -3.00
N TYR A 24 -5.51 -5.06 -3.56
CA TYR A 24 -6.24 -4.03 -2.81
C TYR A 24 -7.71 -4.37 -2.59
N GLN A 25 -8.26 -5.37 -3.29
CA GLN A 25 -9.66 -5.77 -3.16
C GLN A 25 -10.00 -6.36 -1.77
N PHE A 26 -9.03 -6.94 -1.06
CA PHE A 26 -9.25 -7.47 0.28
C PHE A 26 -9.68 -6.40 1.29
N ALA A 27 -9.31 -5.14 1.08
CA ALA A 27 -9.73 -4.02 1.92
C ALA A 27 -11.24 -3.74 1.87
N PHE A 28 -11.96 -4.26 0.86
CA PHE A 28 -13.42 -4.08 0.71
C PHE A 28 -14.24 -5.23 1.33
N ILE A 29 -13.59 -6.30 1.78
CA ILE A 29 -14.28 -7.49 2.29
C ILE A 29 -14.60 -7.28 3.78
N ALA A 30 -15.85 -7.56 4.15
CA ALA A 30 -16.33 -7.54 5.54
C ALA A 30 -15.92 -6.25 6.26
N ASP A 31 -16.26 -5.09 5.67
CA ASP A 31 -15.94 -3.76 6.21
C ASP A 31 -14.45 -3.55 6.53
N GLY A 32 -13.57 -4.21 5.78
CA GLY A 32 -12.12 -4.07 5.90
C GLY A 32 -11.44 -5.07 6.81
N SER A 33 -12.15 -6.05 7.38
CA SER A 33 -11.54 -7.09 8.23
C SER A 33 -10.46 -7.92 7.53
N TYR A 34 -10.42 -7.93 6.19
CA TYR A 34 -9.38 -8.63 5.43
C TYR A 34 -8.24 -7.73 4.92
N GLN A 35 -8.16 -6.46 5.37
CA GLN A 35 -7.10 -5.54 4.95
C GLN A 35 -5.68 -6.08 5.22
N TYR A 36 -5.51 -6.93 6.23
CA TYR A 36 -4.23 -7.57 6.52
C TYR A 36 -3.68 -8.38 5.31
N LEU A 37 -4.56 -8.93 4.47
CA LEU A 37 -4.16 -9.59 3.22
C LEU A 37 -3.65 -8.58 2.19
N THR A 38 -4.27 -7.40 2.07
CA THR A 38 -3.72 -6.28 1.27
C THR A 38 -2.32 -5.93 1.76
N SER A 39 -2.16 -5.71 3.06
CA SER A 39 -0.85 -5.40 3.68
C SER A 39 0.20 -6.46 3.35
N MET A 40 -0.13 -7.74 3.52
CA MET A 40 0.78 -8.85 3.24
C MET A 40 1.15 -8.96 1.76
N TYR A 41 0.15 -9.01 0.86
CA TYR A 41 0.40 -9.24 -0.56
C TYR A 41 1.14 -8.09 -1.21
N VAL A 42 0.77 -6.83 -0.92
CA VAL A 42 1.48 -5.66 -1.46
C VAL A 42 2.95 -5.68 -1.03
N ARG A 43 3.23 -5.88 0.27
CA ARG A 43 4.62 -5.94 0.78
C ARG A 43 5.42 -7.08 0.14
N LYS A 44 4.82 -8.25 -0.04
CA LYS A 44 5.46 -9.39 -0.71
C LYS A 44 5.72 -9.14 -2.19
N LEU A 45 4.76 -8.56 -2.91
CA LEU A 45 4.86 -8.25 -4.33
C LEU A 45 5.96 -7.21 -4.58
N LEU A 46 6.00 -6.13 -3.79
CA LEU A 46 7.08 -5.14 -3.85
C LEU A 46 8.46 -5.80 -3.66
N ALA A 47 8.61 -6.66 -2.64
CA ALA A 47 9.88 -7.33 -2.37
C ALA A 47 10.30 -8.34 -3.45
N ALA A 48 9.33 -9.05 -4.05
CA ALA A 48 9.61 -10.13 -5.00
C ALA A 48 9.70 -9.67 -6.46
N LYS A 49 9.05 -8.56 -6.81
CA LYS A 49 8.81 -8.15 -8.20
C LYS A 49 9.40 -6.80 -8.58
N PHE A 50 9.80 -5.99 -7.60
CA PHE A 50 10.37 -4.66 -7.84
C PHE A 50 11.78 -4.61 -7.22
N LEU A 51 12.78 -4.92 -8.04
CA LEU A 51 14.18 -5.07 -7.62
C LEU A 51 15.04 -3.91 -8.13
N ASN A 52 16.11 -3.60 -7.40
CA ASN A 52 17.11 -2.63 -7.85
C ASN A 52 18.12 -3.29 -8.82
N SER A 53 17.65 -3.69 -10.00
CA SER A 53 18.47 -4.29 -11.05
C SER A 53 17.94 -3.94 -12.45
N PRO A 54 18.74 -4.11 -13.53
CA PRO A 54 18.29 -3.80 -14.89
C PRO A 54 17.03 -4.56 -15.36
N HIS A 55 16.73 -5.71 -14.75
CA HIS A 55 15.53 -6.52 -15.01
C HIS A 55 14.61 -6.55 -13.78
N GLY A 56 14.62 -5.47 -13.01
CA GLY A 56 13.95 -5.38 -11.72
C GLY A 56 12.46 -5.09 -11.77
N LEU A 57 11.86 -4.98 -12.97
CA LEU A 57 10.41 -4.81 -13.12
C LEU A 57 9.73 -6.13 -13.50
N PRO A 58 8.46 -6.34 -13.10
CA PRO A 58 7.72 -7.58 -13.37
C PRO A 58 7.24 -7.75 -14.82
N GLY A 59 7.39 -6.72 -15.64
CA GLY A 59 6.88 -6.59 -17.00
C GLY A 59 7.34 -5.26 -17.60
N ASN A 60 6.65 -4.80 -18.65
CA ASN A 60 6.84 -3.45 -19.15
C ASN A 60 6.43 -2.44 -18.07
N ASP A 61 7.04 -1.26 -18.07
CA ASP A 61 6.63 -0.21 -17.12
C ASP A 61 5.30 0.45 -17.51
N ASP A 62 4.90 0.30 -18.78
CA ASP A 62 3.69 0.84 -19.39
C ASP A 62 3.47 2.33 -19.06
N TYR A 63 4.47 3.12 -19.44
CA TYR A 63 4.53 4.58 -19.27
C TYR A 63 4.35 5.04 -17.81
N GLY A 64 4.95 4.31 -16.87
CA GLY A 64 4.91 4.63 -15.44
C GLY A 64 3.79 3.95 -14.68
N THR A 65 3.05 3.04 -15.29
CA THR A 65 2.00 2.27 -14.62
C THR A 65 2.58 1.38 -13.52
N MET A 66 3.60 0.57 -13.84
CA MET A 66 4.24 -0.31 -12.85
C MET A 66 5.01 0.49 -11.79
N SER A 67 5.80 1.47 -12.22
CA SER A 67 6.51 2.37 -11.31
C SER A 67 5.55 3.13 -10.38
N GLY A 68 4.41 3.60 -10.90
CA GLY A 68 3.37 4.26 -10.13
C GLY A 68 2.75 3.32 -9.08
N TRP A 69 2.44 2.08 -9.47
CA TRP A 69 1.97 1.05 -8.55
C TRP A 69 2.96 0.81 -7.41
N ALA A 70 4.26 0.69 -7.74
CA ALA A 70 5.31 0.49 -6.75
C ALA A 70 5.42 1.68 -5.79
N VAL A 71 5.42 2.92 -6.31
CA VAL A 71 5.47 4.14 -5.49
C VAL A 71 4.30 4.18 -4.51
N PHE A 72 3.06 3.97 -4.97
CA PHE A 72 1.89 3.92 -4.10
C PHE A 72 2.01 2.80 -3.05
N GLY A 73 2.46 1.62 -3.46
CA GLY A 73 2.77 0.51 -2.54
C GLY A 73 3.77 0.90 -1.45
N TYR A 74 4.87 1.57 -1.80
CA TYR A 74 5.88 2.03 -0.85
C TYR A 74 5.34 3.08 0.13
N LEU A 75 4.45 3.96 -0.33
CA LEU A 75 3.77 4.96 0.49
C LEU A 75 2.72 4.35 1.43
N GLY A 76 2.26 3.13 1.15
CA GLY A 76 1.31 2.41 1.99
C GLY A 76 -0.16 2.70 1.66
N PHE A 77 -0.47 3.20 0.47
CA PHE A 77 -1.85 3.39 0.00
C PHE A 77 -1.95 3.38 -1.52
N TYR A 78 -3.13 3.12 -2.07
CA TYR A 78 -3.36 3.04 -3.53
C TYR A 78 -4.63 3.78 -3.95
N PRO A 79 -4.63 4.52 -5.08
CA PRO A 79 -5.80 5.28 -5.49
C PRO A 79 -6.94 4.37 -5.94
N ARG A 80 -8.15 4.66 -5.46
CA ARG A 80 -9.38 4.14 -6.07
C ARG A 80 -9.82 5.11 -7.16
N ALA A 81 -9.73 4.66 -8.40
CA ALA A 81 -9.99 5.50 -9.56
C ALA A 81 -11.43 6.06 -9.54
N GLY A 82 -11.56 7.36 -9.79
CA GLY A 82 -12.84 8.02 -10.06
C GLY A 82 -13.55 8.69 -8.88
N ASP A 83 -13.17 8.42 -7.63
CA ASP A 83 -13.89 8.97 -6.45
C ASP A 83 -13.02 9.67 -5.39
N GLY A 84 -11.70 9.72 -5.61
CA GLY A 84 -10.77 10.43 -4.72
C GLY A 84 -10.51 9.72 -3.39
N MET A 85 -10.98 8.47 -3.23
CA MET A 85 -10.58 7.63 -2.12
C MET A 85 -9.24 6.95 -2.39
N TYR A 86 -8.51 6.72 -1.31
CA TYR A 86 -7.31 5.92 -1.29
C TYR A 86 -7.51 4.72 -0.37
N ILE A 87 -6.99 3.58 -0.80
CA ILE A 87 -7.10 2.29 -0.11
C ILE A 87 -5.85 2.07 0.69
N LEU A 88 -6.01 1.68 1.96
CA LEU A 88 -4.91 1.43 2.87
C LEU A 88 -4.14 0.17 2.47
N GLY A 89 -2.84 0.34 2.24
CA GLY A 89 -1.87 -0.74 2.10
C GLY A 89 -1.01 -0.88 3.35
N SER A 90 0.28 -1.13 3.15
CA SER A 90 1.29 -1.19 4.22
C SER A 90 2.54 -0.43 3.78
N PRO A 91 2.91 0.67 4.47
CA PRO A 91 4.05 1.49 4.07
C PRO A 91 5.36 0.71 4.19
N LEU A 92 6.27 0.92 3.25
CA LEU A 92 7.62 0.32 3.30
C LEU A 92 8.57 1.12 4.19
N PHE A 93 8.46 2.44 4.15
CA PHE A 93 9.33 3.36 4.90
C PHE A 93 8.68 3.79 6.21
N SER A 94 9.50 4.09 7.23
CA SER A 94 8.99 4.59 8.53
C SER A 94 8.58 6.06 8.50
N ASN A 95 9.19 6.86 7.62
CA ASN A 95 8.89 8.27 7.46
C ASN A 95 9.04 8.66 5.98
N VAL A 96 8.01 9.27 5.41
CA VAL A 96 8.04 9.87 4.07
C VAL A 96 7.40 11.25 4.15
N THR A 97 7.98 12.22 3.44
CA THR A 97 7.33 13.52 3.20
C THR A 97 7.14 13.71 1.70
N ILE A 98 5.91 14.02 1.29
CA ILE A 98 5.55 14.34 -0.10
C ILE A 98 5.40 15.84 -0.20
N HIS A 99 6.34 16.50 -0.88
CA HIS A 99 6.32 17.94 -1.08
C HIS A 99 5.35 18.36 -2.18
N ARG A 100 4.46 19.31 -1.88
CA ARG A 100 3.47 19.83 -2.83
C ARG A 100 3.27 21.34 -2.62
N GLN A 101 2.86 22.02 -3.69
CA GLN A 101 2.57 23.47 -3.63
C GLN A 101 1.51 23.85 -2.60
N ARG A 102 0.56 22.94 -2.31
CA ARG A 102 -0.56 23.17 -1.39
C ARG A 102 -0.29 22.67 0.03
N GLY A 103 0.95 22.34 0.37
CA GLY A 103 1.34 21.80 1.67
C GLY A 103 1.85 20.37 1.58
N ASP A 104 2.73 20.03 2.51
CA ASP A 104 3.37 18.72 2.57
C ASP A 104 2.43 17.66 3.16
N ILE A 105 2.53 16.43 2.64
CA ILE A 105 1.90 15.25 3.25
C ILE A 105 2.98 14.45 3.94
N HIS A 106 2.83 14.22 5.24
CA HIS A 106 3.71 13.39 6.04
C HIS A 106 3.10 12.00 6.20
N ILE A 107 3.90 10.96 6.00
CA ILE A 107 3.52 9.57 6.26
C ILE A 107 4.44 9.06 7.35
N LEU A 108 3.85 8.70 8.50
CA LEU A 108 4.57 8.23 9.68
C LEU A 108 4.13 6.81 9.99
N ALA A 109 5.05 5.85 9.89
CA ALA A 109 4.79 4.46 10.22
C ALA A 109 5.59 4.06 11.47
N TYR A 110 4.89 4.03 12.60
CA TYR A 110 5.44 3.65 13.89
C TYR A 110 5.59 2.13 13.96
N ASN A 111 6.73 1.66 14.48
CA ASN A 111 7.05 0.24 14.63
C ASN A 111 7.14 -0.53 13.29
N ASN A 112 7.39 0.14 12.17
CA ASN A 112 7.50 -0.52 10.86
C ASN A 112 8.80 -1.34 10.75
N SER A 113 8.70 -2.59 10.31
CA SER A 113 9.84 -3.47 10.03
C SER A 113 9.48 -4.46 8.92
N LEU A 114 10.37 -5.40 8.62
CA LEU A 114 10.04 -6.49 7.69
C LEU A 114 8.96 -7.42 8.27
N GLU A 115 8.97 -7.62 9.58
CA GLU A 115 8.02 -8.45 10.33
C GLU A 115 6.72 -7.68 10.61
N ASN A 116 6.83 -6.41 11.03
CA ASN A 116 5.70 -5.56 11.40
C ASN A 116 5.09 -4.92 10.15
N MET A 117 4.40 -5.73 9.34
CA MET A 117 3.80 -5.30 8.07
C MET A 117 2.30 -5.02 8.13
N PHE A 118 1.60 -5.39 9.21
CA PHE A 118 0.16 -5.19 9.33
C PHE A 118 -0.16 -3.84 9.98
N VAL A 119 -1.25 -3.21 9.55
CA VAL A 119 -1.70 -1.94 10.11
C VAL A 119 -2.68 -2.20 11.26
N LYS A 120 -2.28 -1.85 12.49
CA LYS A 120 -3.11 -1.98 13.68
C LYS A 120 -4.02 -0.77 13.90
N LEU A 121 -3.50 0.41 13.60
CA LEU A 121 -4.22 1.68 13.74
C LEU A 121 -3.77 2.60 12.61
N PHE A 122 -4.75 3.27 12.01
CA PHE A 122 -4.52 4.27 10.99
C PHE A 122 -5.21 5.57 11.40
N LYS A 123 -4.50 6.69 11.29
CA LYS A 123 -5.03 8.03 11.53
C LYS A 123 -4.75 8.96 10.37
N VAL A 124 -5.69 9.88 10.15
CA VAL A 124 -5.55 11.01 9.25
C VAL A 124 -5.65 12.28 10.09
N ASN A 125 -4.59 13.09 10.12
CA ASN A 125 -4.49 14.30 10.94
C ASN A 125 -4.86 14.06 12.42
N GLY A 126 -4.38 12.95 12.99
CA GLY A 126 -4.67 12.56 14.37
C GLY A 126 -6.03 11.89 14.62
N ILE A 127 -6.91 11.81 13.62
CA ILE A 127 -8.24 11.20 13.72
C ILE A 127 -8.19 9.74 13.25
N ALA A 128 -8.55 8.81 14.15
CA ALA A 128 -8.59 7.39 13.87
C ALA A 128 -9.65 7.05 12.80
N GLN A 129 -9.24 6.25 11.83
CA GLN A 129 -10.13 5.73 10.79
C GLN A 129 -10.63 4.35 11.19
N THR A 130 -11.93 4.11 10.98
CA THR A 130 -12.56 2.80 11.25
C THR A 130 -12.57 1.89 10.03
N LEU A 131 -12.35 2.45 8.84
CA LEU A 131 -12.28 1.73 7.58
C LEU A 131 -10.89 1.90 6.95
N PRO A 132 -10.44 0.95 6.12
CA PRO A 132 -9.14 0.99 5.47
C PRO A 132 -9.11 1.92 4.25
N PHE A 133 -9.72 3.10 4.37
CA PHE A 133 -9.78 4.10 3.31
C PHE A 133 -9.62 5.51 3.88
N PHE A 134 -9.15 6.44 3.07
CA PHE A 134 -9.21 7.88 3.36
C PHE A 134 -9.55 8.66 2.09
N ASN A 135 -10.10 9.87 2.24
CA ASN A 135 -10.36 10.73 1.10
C ASN A 135 -9.19 11.69 0.88
N ILE A 136 -8.80 11.92 -0.37
CA ILE A 136 -7.74 12.89 -0.70
C ILE A 136 -8.03 14.29 -0.16
N LYS A 137 -9.31 14.65 -0.02
CA LYS A 137 -9.74 15.94 0.54
C LYS A 137 -9.24 16.15 1.97
N ASP A 138 -9.00 15.08 2.73
CA ASP A 138 -8.54 15.15 4.12
C ASP A 138 -7.07 15.61 4.22
N VAL A 139 -6.30 15.51 3.12
CA VAL A 139 -4.87 15.89 3.05
C VAL A 139 -4.57 16.80 1.85
N VAL A 140 -5.58 17.40 1.22
CA VAL A 140 -5.42 18.19 -0.01
C VAL A 140 -4.57 19.45 0.20
N ASN A 141 -4.60 20.00 1.42
CA ASN A 141 -3.85 21.17 1.86
C ASN A 141 -2.63 20.80 2.74
N GLY A 142 -2.13 19.58 2.57
CA GLY A 142 -1.15 18.98 3.48
C GLY A 142 -1.81 18.28 4.67
N GLY A 143 -1.01 17.53 5.42
CA GLY A 143 -1.49 16.76 6.56
C GLY A 143 -0.59 15.58 6.90
N THR A 144 -1.05 14.75 7.83
CA THR A 144 -0.31 13.59 8.31
C THR A 144 -1.15 12.33 8.21
N LEU A 145 -0.58 11.29 7.59
CA LEU A 145 -1.07 9.92 7.59
C LEU A 145 -0.21 9.12 8.58
N GLU A 146 -0.83 8.57 9.62
CA GLU A 146 -0.11 7.87 10.68
C GLU A 146 -0.54 6.40 10.75
N PHE A 147 0.44 5.51 10.75
CA PHE A 147 0.28 4.06 10.77
C PHE A 147 0.97 3.50 12.01
N TRP A 148 0.26 2.71 12.80
CA TRP A 148 0.88 1.89 13.85
C TRP A 148 0.96 0.45 13.36
N MET A 149 2.18 -0.04 13.20
CA MET A 149 2.46 -1.33 12.59
C MET A 149 2.58 -2.45 13.65
N THR A 150 2.26 -3.68 13.24
CA THR A 150 2.36 -4.88 14.06
C THR A 150 2.64 -6.11 13.19
N ASP A 151 3.15 -7.17 13.79
CA ASP A 151 3.29 -8.52 13.24
C ASP A 151 2.03 -9.39 13.43
N ILE A 152 1.05 -8.94 14.21
CA ILE A 152 -0.21 -9.66 14.47
C ILE A 152 -1.28 -9.19 13.49
N HIS A 153 -1.92 -10.13 12.80
CA HIS A 153 -3.12 -9.88 12.01
C HIS A 153 -4.37 -10.35 12.75
N SER A 154 -5.46 -9.59 12.70
CA SER A 154 -6.78 -9.94 13.25
C SER A 154 -7.88 -9.49 12.31
#